data_AF-A0AAW1NJH1-F1
#
_entry.id   AF-A0AAW1NJH1-F1
#
_cell.length_a   1.000
_cell.length_b   1.000
_cell.length_c   1.000
_cell.angle_alpha   90.00
_cell.angle_beta   90.00
_cell.angle_gamma   90.00
#
_symmetry.space_group_name_H-M   'P 1'
#
loop_
_entity.id
_entity.type
_entity.pdbx_description
1 polymer ?
#
loop_
_entity_poly.entity_id
_entity_poly.type
_entity_poly.pdbx_seq_one_letter_code
_entity_poly.pdbx_strand_id
1 'polypeptide(L)'
;MNGSISYELERPENNGLKKSLKILEEAKNQLDVREPVSWADLIAVAGAEAVSICGGPVIPVRLGRLDSLFFSMFFFDALLIIYLNI
;
A
#
# COMPACT_ATOMS: atom_id res chain seq x y z
N MET A 1 6.41 -2.40 4.65
CA MET A 1 5.33 -2.12 3.68
C MET A 1 4.62 -0.87 4.14
N ASN A 2 4.64 0.19 3.34
CA ASN A 2 4.21 1.55 3.71
C ASN A 2 3.09 2.07 2.80
N GLY A 3 2.46 1.21 1.99
CA GLY A 3 1.38 1.62 1.11
C GLY A 3 1.79 2.44 -0.12
N SER A 4 3.08 2.71 -0.37
CA SER A 4 3.50 3.59 -1.48
C SER A 4 3.13 3.06 -2.87
N ILE A 5 2.84 1.77 -3.00
CA ILE A 5 2.50 1.08 -4.26
C ILE A 5 1.35 1.74 -5.02
N SER A 6 0.42 2.42 -4.32
CA SER A 6 -0.65 3.20 -4.94
C SER A 6 -0.13 4.30 -5.86
N TYR A 7 1.07 4.83 -5.58
CA TYR A 7 1.74 5.87 -6.37
C TYR A 7 2.69 5.29 -7.44
N GLU A 8 2.98 3.99 -7.44
CA GLU A 8 4.02 3.38 -8.29
C GLU A 8 3.46 2.53 -9.45
N LEU A 9 2.15 2.63 -9.73
CA LEU A 9 1.44 1.75 -10.68
C LEU A 9 1.80 1.94 -12.15
N GLU A 10 2.52 3.01 -12.48
CA GLU A 10 3.00 3.28 -13.83
C GLU A 10 4.29 2.55 -14.15
N ARG A 11 4.99 2.03 -13.13
CA ARG A 11 6.20 1.26 -13.32
C ARG A 11 5.90 -0.09 -14.00
N PRO A 12 6.72 -0.51 -14.98
CA PRO A 12 6.46 -1.74 -15.73
C PRO A 12 6.44 -3.00 -14.84
N GLU A 13 7.20 -3.04 -13.75
CA GLU A 13 7.19 -4.13 -12.76
C GLU A 13 5.86 -4.27 -11.99
N ASN A 14 5.05 -3.21 -11.96
CA ASN A 14 3.76 -3.17 -11.27
C ASN A 14 2.57 -3.40 -12.23
N ASN A 15 2.86 -3.80 -13.47
CA ASN A 15 1.82 -4.05 -14.45
C ASN A 15 0.87 -5.17 -13.98
N GLY A 16 -0.45 -4.90 -14.07
CA GLY A 16 -1.50 -5.80 -13.57
C GLY A 16 -2.04 -5.46 -12.17
N LEU A 17 -1.34 -4.66 -11.36
CA LEU A 17 -1.80 -4.31 -10.00
C LEU A 17 -2.96 -3.31 -9.97
N LYS A 18 -3.17 -2.54 -11.06
CA LYS A 18 -4.25 -1.52 -11.15
C LYS A 18 -5.64 -2.12 -10.86
N LYS A 19 -5.92 -3.31 -11.39
CA LYS A 19 -7.23 -3.97 -11.18
C LYS A 19 -7.40 -4.40 -9.73
N SER A 20 -6.36 -4.99 -9.14
CA SER A 20 -6.38 -5.44 -7.73
C SER A 20 -6.50 -4.26 -6.77
N LEU A 21 -5.82 -3.14 -7.04
CA LEU A 21 -5.93 -1.94 -6.21
C LEU A 21 -7.31 -1.31 -6.24
N LYS A 22 -8.01 -1.34 -7.39
CA LYS A 22 -9.39 -0.84 -7.46
C LYS A 22 -10.34 -1.63 -6.55
N ILE A 23 -10.12 -2.93 -6.40
CA ILE A 23 -10.90 -3.77 -5.46
C ILE A 23 -10.57 -3.40 -4.02
N LEU A 24 -9.29 -3.17 -3.71
CA LEU A 24 -8.87 -2.72 -2.38
C LEU A 24 -9.38 -1.32 -2.06
N GLU A 25 -9.44 -0.42 -3.03
CA GLU A 25 -10.00 0.93 -2.88
C GLU A 25 -11.47 0.89 -2.48
N GLU A 26 -12.27 0.04 -3.14
CA GLU A 26 -13.67 -0.16 -2.77
C GLU A 26 -13.81 -0.68 -1.34
N ALA A 27 -13.00 -1.67 -0.96
CA ALA A 27 -12.97 -2.19 0.41
C ALA A 27 -12.54 -1.10 1.41
N LYS A 28 -11.55 -0.28 1.05
CA LYS A 28 -11.07 0.83 1.88
C LYS A 28 -12.16 1.86 2.11
N ASN A 29 -12.88 2.26 1.06
CA ASN A 29 -13.97 3.23 1.16
C ASN A 29 -15.06 2.77 2.12
N GLN A 30 -15.37 1.46 2.13
CA GLN A 30 -16.36 0.89 3.06
C GLN A 30 -15.83 0.84 4.50
N LEU A 31 -14.54 0.58 4.68
CA LEU A 31 -13.90 0.53 6.01
C LEU A 31 -13.73 1.92 6.60
N ASP A 32 -13.28 2.90 5.82
CA ASP A 32 -13.01 4.27 6.26
C ASP A 32 -14.26 4.98 6.79
N VAL A 33 -15.46 4.58 6.36
CA VAL A 33 -16.74 5.07 6.91
C VAL A 33 -16.91 4.66 8.38
N ARG A 34 -16.37 3.50 8.78
CA ARG A 34 -16.46 2.98 10.15
C ARG A 34 -15.24 3.38 10.96
N GLU A 35 -14.05 3.10 10.43
CA GLU A 35 -12.77 3.38 11.06
C GLU A 35 -11.71 3.55 9.98
N PRO A 36 -10.97 4.67 9.96
CA PRO A 36 -9.96 4.92 8.93
C PRO A 36 -8.83 3.90 9.04
N VAL A 37 -8.55 3.21 7.94
CA VAL A 37 -7.47 2.21 7.86
C VAL A 37 -6.35 2.69 6.96
N SER A 38 -5.11 2.29 7.27
CA SER A 38 -3.96 2.56 6.41
C SER A 38 -3.96 1.61 5.21
N TRP A 39 -3.55 2.10 4.03
CA TRP A 39 -3.26 1.28 2.85
C TRP A 39 -2.25 0.17 3.16
N ALA A 40 -1.23 0.48 3.96
CA ALA A 40 -0.21 -0.48 4.35
C ALA A 40 -0.79 -1.69 5.09
N ASP A 41 -1.73 -1.48 6.01
CA ASP A 41 -2.39 -2.57 6.74
C ASP A 41 -3.46 -3.25 5.88
N LEU A 42 -4.23 -2.49 5.11
CA LEU A 42 -5.24 -3.04 4.20
C LEU A 42 -4.62 -4.03 3.21
N ILE A 43 -3.50 -3.67 2.56
CA ILE A 43 -2.81 -4.54 1.60
C ILE A 43 -2.25 -5.77 2.31
N ALA A 44 -1.70 -5.62 3.52
CA ALA A 44 -1.14 -6.74 4.28
C ALA A 44 -2.22 -7.76 4.68
N VAL A 45 -3.36 -7.28 5.17
CA VAL A 45 -4.50 -8.13 5.54
C VAL A 45 -5.10 -8.79 4.31
N ALA A 46 -5.32 -8.04 3.23
CA ALA A 46 -5.87 -8.60 1.99
C ALA A 46 -4.97 -9.70 1.40
N GLY A 47 -3.65 -9.54 1.46
CA GLY A 47 -2.71 -10.57 1.04
C GLY A 47 -2.78 -11.83 1.91
N ALA A 48 -2.87 -11.67 3.23
CA ALA A 48 -3.02 -12.80 4.16
C ALA A 48 -4.35 -13.55 3.95
N GLU A 49 -5.44 -12.81 3.76
CA GLU A 49 -6.77 -13.40 3.47
C GLU A 49 -6.80 -14.11 2.13
N ALA A 50 -6.14 -13.57 1.09
CA ALA A 50 -6.02 -14.24 -0.20
C ALA A 50 -5.31 -15.60 -0.07
N VAL A 51 -4.25 -15.70 0.74
CA VAL A 51 -3.58 -16.97 1.02
C VAL A 51 -4.52 -17.95 1.74
N SER A 52 -5.24 -17.49 2.75
CA SER A 52 -6.21 -18.30 3.51
C SER A 52 -7.33 -18.85 2.61
N ILE A 53 -7.92 -18.00 1.76
CA ILE A 53 -8.98 -18.38 0.82
C ILE A 53 -8.50 -19.42 -0.20
N CYS A 54 -7.24 -19.34 -0.61
CA CYS A 54 -6.63 -20.33 -1.50
C CYS A 54 -6.24 -21.65 -0.80
N GLY A 55 -6.59 -21.85 0.48
CA GLY A 55 -6.26 -23.05 1.25
C GLY A 55 -4.83 -23.04 1.83
N GLY A 56 -4.18 -21.88 1.86
CA GLY A 56 -2.89 -21.69 2.50
C GLY A 56 -2.99 -21.55 4.03
N PRO A 57 -1.85 -21.37 4.72
CA PRO A 57 -1.83 -21.20 6.17
C PRO A 57 -2.44 -19.85 6.59
N VAL A 58 -2.97 -19.80 7.82
CA VAL A 58 -3.38 -18.52 8.43
C VAL A 58 -2.13 -17.71 8.75
N ILE A 59 -2.01 -16.53 8.13
CA ILE A 59 -0.87 -15.63 8.33
C ILE A 59 -1.27 -14.55 9.33
N PRO A 60 -0.66 -14.49 10.54
CA PRO A 60 -0.94 -13.42 11.50
C PRO A 60 -0.35 -12.09 11.01
N VAL A 61 -1.21 -11.13 10.71
CA VAL A 61 -0.81 -9.79 10.28
C VAL A 61 -0.74 -8.86 11.49
N ARG A 62 0.46 -8.32 11.78
CA ARG A 62 0.61 -7.22 12.73
C ARG A 62 0.05 -5.93 12.11
N LEU A 63 -0.82 -5.23 12.83
CA LEU A 63 -1.42 -3.95 12.42
C LEU A 63 -0.70 -2.75 13.03
N GLY A 64 -1.09 -1.54 12.62
CA GLY A 64 -0.54 -0.26 13.10
C GLY A 64 0.49 0.35 12.14
N ARG A 65 0.49 -0.04 10.86
CA ARG A 65 1.37 0.57 9.86
C ARG A 65 0.82 1.94 9.48
N LEU A 66 1.74 2.89 9.28
CA LEU A 66 1.42 4.20 8.74
C LEU A 66 1.62 4.21 7.23
N ASP A 67 0.75 4.95 6.54
CA ASP A 67 0.87 5.16 5.10
C ASP A 67 1.98 6.15 4.79
N SER A 68 2.73 5.85 3.74
CA SER A 68 3.63 6.80 3.10
C SER A 68 2.80 7.85 2.38
N LEU A 69 3.04 9.12 2.68
CA LEU A 69 2.39 10.24 2.01
C LEU A 69 2.94 10.47 0.59
N PHE A 70 4.07 9.83 0.26
CA PHE A 70 4.78 10.00 -0.99
C PHE A 70 5.29 8.66 -1.53
N PHE A 71 5.60 8.67 -2.83
CA PHE A 71 6.36 7.63 -3.51
C PHE A 71 7.54 7.18 -2.65
N SER A 72 7.87 5.88 -2.62
CA SER A 72 9.14 5.46 -2.01
C SER A 72 10.29 5.86 -2.93
N MET A 73 10.55 7.17 -3.02
CA MET A 73 11.67 7.74 -3.76
C MET A 73 12.94 7.54 -2.91
N PHE A 74 13.29 6.29 -2.64
CA PHE A 74 14.65 5.95 -2.21
C PHE A 74 15.59 6.21 -3.39
N PHE A 75 15.89 7.49 -3.69
CA PHE A 75 17.21 7.99 -4.07
C PHE A 75 17.24 9.50 -4.42
N PHE A 76 16.13 10.11 -4.86
CA PHE A 76 16.19 11.47 -5.44
C PHE A 76 15.71 12.62 -4.54
N ASP A 77 14.85 12.36 -3.54
CA ASP A 77 14.24 13.44 -2.76
C ASP A 77 15.19 14.04 -1.70
N ALA A 78 16.21 13.30 -1.27
CA ALA A 78 17.26 13.87 -0.42
C ALA A 78 18.07 14.94 -1.16
N LEU A 79 18.23 14.84 -2.48
CA LEU A 79 18.98 15.83 -3.25
C LEU A 79 18.16 17.09 -3.50
N LEU A 80 16.86 16.97 -3.78
CA LEU A 80 16.01 18.12 -4.08
C LEU A 80 15.75 19.01 -2.85
N ILE A 81 15.65 18.40 -1.65
CA ILE A 81 15.50 19.16 -0.39
C ILE A 81 16.79 19.92 -0.04
N ILE A 82 17.97 19.39 -0.38
CA ILE A 82 19.25 20.08 -0.21
C ILE A 82 19.43 21.19 -1.27
N TYR A 83 18.99 20.98 -2.51
CA TYR A 83 19.19 21.93 -3.61
C TYR A 83 18.21 23.12 -3.61
N LEU A 84 17.04 23.01 -2.96
CA LEU A 84 16.07 24.10 -2.83
C LEU A 84 16.21 24.93 -1.53
N ASN A 85 17.15 24.58 -0.64
CA ASN A 85 17.47 25.33 0.58
C ASN A 85 18.91 25.90 0.58
N ILE A 86 19.50 26.13 -0.59
CA ILE A 86 20.70 26.96 -0.79
C ILE A 86 20.39 28.02 -1.84
#